data_AF-A0A380MRH3-F1
#
_entry.id   AF-A0A380MRH3-F1
#
_cell.length_a   1.000
_cell.length_b   1.000
_cell.length_c   1.000
_cell.angle_alpha   90.00
_cell.angle_beta   90.00
_cell.angle_gamma   90.00
#
_symmetry.space_group_name_H-M   'P 1'
#
loop_
_entity.id
_entity.type
_entity.pdbx_description
1 polymer ?
#
loop_
_entity_poly.entity_id
_entity_poly.type
_entity_poly.pdbx_seq_one_letter_code
_entity_poly.pdbx_strand_id
1 'polypeptide(L)' 'MDNARFHRMKVLKALAEKFGHVVLPLSPYSPELNLIEKQWGNLKKYLRKVLSNFDVFWDALLSYSGFN' A
#
# COMPACT_ATOMS: atom_id res chain seq x y z
N MET A 1 1.66 -8.09 5.88
CA MET A 1 1.25 -8.30 4.47
C MET A 1 -0.01 -9.15 4.48
N ASP A 2 -1.03 -8.76 3.73
CA ASP A 2 -2.28 -9.50 3.63
C ASP A 2 -2.11 -10.80 2.81
N ASN A 3 -3.12 -11.66 2.86
CA ASN A 3 -3.07 -13.02 2.28
C ASN A 3 -3.57 -13.08 0.84
N ALA A 4 -3.39 -12.01 0.06
CA ALA A 4 -3.81 -11.98 -1.34
C ALA A 4 -3.18 -13.15 -2.13
N ARG A 5 -3.95 -13.77 -3.03
CA ARG A 5 -3.52 -15.00 -3.73
C ARG A 5 -2.23 -14.83 -4.54
N PHE A 6 -1.93 -13.61 -5.00
CA PHE A 6 -0.70 -13.30 -5.73
C PHE A 6 0.52 -13.09 -4.81
N HIS A 7 0.31 -12.93 -3.49
CA HIS A 7 1.37 -12.98 -2.49
C HIS A 7 1.83 -14.42 -2.29
N ARG A 8 2.64 -14.92 -3.23
CA ARG A 8 3.28 -16.24 -3.14
C ARG A 8 4.23 -16.27 -1.93
N MET A 9 3.67 -16.53 -0.75
CA MET A 9 4.31 -16.27 0.54
C MET A 9 5.65 -17.00 0.69
N LYS A 10 5.79 -18.19 0.11
CA LYS A 10 7.07 -18.93 0.08
C LYS A 10 8.17 -18.15 -0.65
N VAL A 11 7.84 -17.59 -1.82
CA VAL A 11 8.79 -16.82 -2.64
C VAL A 11 9.12 -15.50 -1.95
N LEU A 12 8.11 -14.81 -1.41
CA LEU A 12 8.28 -13.54 -0.72
C LEU A 12 9.14 -13.68 0.54
N LYS A 13 8.93 -14.74 1.34
CA LYS A 13 9.77 -15.01 2.52
C LYS A 13 11.23 -15.24 2.15
N ALA A 14 11.49 -16.11 1.16
CA ALA A 14 12.85 -16.37 0.69
C ALA A 14 13.55 -15.11 0.15
N LEU A 15 12.81 -14.26 -0.58
CA LEU A 15 13.34 -12.98 -1.07
C LEU A 15 13.61 -12.01 0.07
N ALA A 16 12.68 -11.86 1.02
CA ALA A 16 12.84 -10.98 2.17
C ALA A 16 14.03 -11.40 3.04
N GLU A 17 14.17 -12.69 3.35
CA GLU A 17 15.28 -13.24 4.14
C GLU A 17 16.62 -12.96 3.47
N LYS A 18 16.72 -13.08 2.13
CA LYS A 18 17.92 -12.73 1.37
C LYS A 18 18.38 -11.28 1.60
N PHE A 19 17.44 -10.37 1.85
CA PHE A 19 17.72 -8.96 2.15
C PHE A 19 17.68 -8.63 3.64
N GLY A 20 17.64 -9.64 4.53
CA GLY A 20 17.64 -9.42 5.98
C GLY A 20 16.29 -8.94 6.54
N HIS A 21 15.20 -9.18 5.82
CA HIS A 21 13.84 -8.79 6.23
C HIS A 21 13.00 -9.99 6.62
N VAL A 22 12.01 -9.75 7.49
CA VAL A 22 11.01 -10.75 7.91
C VAL A 22 9.64 -10.35 7.40
N VAL A 23 8.97 -11.26 6.70
CA VAL A 23 7.57 -11.04 6.27
C VAL A 23 6.64 -11.36 7.43
N LEU A 24 5.92 -10.36 7.91
CA LEU A 24 4.86 -10.52 8.91
C LEU A 24 3.51 -10.80 8.21
N PRO A 25 3.00 -12.05 8.25
CA PRO A 25 1.67 -12.35 7.71
C PRO A 25 0.59 -11.75 8.62
N LEU A 26 -0.48 -11.24 8.02
CA LEU A 26 -1.66 -10.80 8.75
C LEU A 26 -2.66 -11.94 8.92
N SER A 27 -3.47 -11.89 9.98
CA SER A 27 -4.63 -12.75 10.12
C SER A 27 -5.61 -12.54 8.95
N PRO A 28 -6.34 -13.60 8.53
CA PRO A 28 -7.37 -13.47 7.51
C PRO A 28 -8.40 -12.41 7.90
N TYR A 29 -8.84 -11.62 6.91
CA TYR A 29 -9.88 -10.59 7.06
C TYR A 29 -9.62 -9.53 8.13
N SER A 30 -8.34 -9.21 8.40
CA SER A 30 -7.92 -8.14 9.32
C SER A 30 -7.37 -6.90 8.60
N PRO A 31 -8.18 -6.17 7.81
CA PRO A 31 -7.73 -4.96 7.10
C PRO A 31 -7.28 -3.86 8.06
N GLU A 32 -7.82 -3.81 9.28
CA GLU A 32 -7.43 -2.87 10.34
C GLU A 32 -5.97 -3.03 10.78
N LEU A 33 -5.39 -4.21 10.60
CA LEU A 33 -3.98 -4.49 10.90
C LEU A 33 -3.06 -4.14 9.72
N ASN A 34 -3.61 -3.83 8.54
CA ASN A 34 -2.85 -3.49 7.36
C ASN A 34 -2.64 -1.98 7.29
N LEU A 35 -1.49 -1.50 7.78
CA LEU A 35 -1.19 -0.05 7.88
C LEU A 35 -1.36 0.73 6.57
N ILE A 36 -1.17 0.07 5.41
CA ILE A 36 -1.36 0.71 4.10
C ILE A 36 -2.82 1.12 3.85
N GLU A 37 -3.81 0.47 4.46
CA GLU A 37 -5.23 0.80 4.28
C GLU A 37 -5.55 2.20 4.79
N LYS A 38 -4.96 2.58 5.93
CA LYS A 38 -5.06 3.94 6.47
C LYS A 38 -4.47 4.96 5.50
N GLN A 39 -3.32 4.62 4.92
CA GLN A 39 -2.65 5.46 3.93
C GLN A 39 -3.50 5.61 2.67
N TRP A 40 -4.07 4.52 2.15
CA TRP A 40 -5.01 4.55 1.03
C TRP A 40 -6.25 5.38 1.32
N GLY A 41 -6.78 5.32 2.54
CA GLY A 41 -7.90 6.16 2.97
C GLY A 41 -7.57 7.65 2.87
N ASN A 42 -6.41 8.05 3.38
CA ASN A 42 -5.95 9.44 3.32
C ASN A 42 -5.70 9.91 1.88
N LEU A 43 -5.00 9.09 1.07
CA LEU A 43 -4.75 9.38 -0.33
C LEU A 43 -6.05 9.53 -1.12
N LYS A 44 -6.99 8.58 -0.99
CA LYS A 44 -8.30 8.66 -1.67
C LYS A 44 -9.09 9.91 -1.29
N LYS A 45 -8.97 10.37 -0.05
CA LYS A 45 -9.61 11.62 0.41
C LYS A 45 -8.97 12.85 -0.23
N TYR A 46 -7.64 12.85 -0.36
CA TYR A 46 -6.91 13.92 -1.03
C TYR A 46 -7.22 13.97 -2.53
N LEU A 47 -7.07 12.84 -3.24
CA LEU A 47 -7.28 12.76 -4.68
C LEU A 47 -8.68 13.20 -5.09
N ARG A 48 -9.71 12.84 -4.32
CA ARG A 48 -11.09 13.30 -4.56
C ARG A 48 -11.25 14.83 -4.60
N LYS A 49 -10.36 15.59 -3.96
CA LYS A 49 -10.40 17.06 -3.93
C LYS A 49 -9.62 17.70 -5.08
N VAL A 50 -8.56 17.04 -5.54
CA VAL A 50 -7.59 17.67 -6.44
C VAL A 50 -7.64 17.11 -7.85
N LEU A 51 -8.27 15.95 -8.08
CA LEU A 51 -8.24 15.25 -9.38
C LEU A 51 -8.67 16.14 -10.56
N SER A 52 -9.66 17.02 -10.36
CA SER A 52 -10.17 17.94 -11.39
C SER A 52 -9.18 19.03 -11.79
N ASN A 53 -8.12 19.23 -11.00
CA ASN A 53 -7.13 20.29 -11.21
C ASN A 53 -5.90 19.77 -11.96
N PHE A 54 -5.87 18.48 -12.32
CA PHE A 54 -4.77 17.84 -13.02
C PHE A 54 -5.29 17.11 -14.25
N ASP A 55 -4.57 17.25 -15.36
CA ASP A 55 -4.87 16.50 -16.58
C ASP A 55 -4.35 15.05 -16.52
N VAL A 56 -3.31 14.82 -15.70
CA VAL A 56 -2.64 13.52 -15.56
C VAL A 56 -2.79 13.02 -14.13
N PHE A 57 -3.30 11.80 -13.98
CA PHE A 57 -3.46 11.15 -12.67
C PHE A 57 -2.15 11.10 -11.88
N TRP A 58 -1.02 10.86 -12.55
CA TRP A 58 0.30 10.80 -11.92
C TRP A 58 0.71 12.10 -11.25
N ASP A 59 0.38 13.26 -11.83
CA ASP A 59 0.69 14.56 -11.22
C ASP A 59 -0.17 14.81 -9.97
N ALA A 60 -1.45 14.41 -10.03
CA ALA A 60 -2.33 14.41 -8.86
C ALA A 60 -1.84 13.45 -7.76
N LEU A 61 -1.27 12.30 -8.13
CA LEU A 61 -0.71 11.35 -7.18
C LEU A 61 0.58 11.87 -6.53
N LEU A 62 1.51 12.42 -7.33
CA LEU A 62 2.80 12.91 -6.87
C LEU A 62 2.70 14.22 -6.07
N SER A 63 1.62 14.98 -6.25
CA SER A 63 1.34 16.15 -5.40
C SER A 63 0.90 15.81 -3.97
N TYR A 64 0.61 14.53 -3.67
CA TYR A 64 0.26 14.09 -2.33
C TYR A 64 1.49 14.01 -1.40
N SER A 65 1.59 14.95 -0.45
CA SER A 65 2.70 15.02 0.49
C SER A 65 2.72 13.92 1.56
N GLY A 66 1.65 13.13 1.70
CA GLY A 66 1.56 12.10 2.74
C GLY A 66 2.43 10.85 2.50
N PHE A 67 3.13 10.77 1.37
CA PHE A 67 4.11 9.71 1.10
C PHE A 67 5.48 9.95 1.75
N ASN A 68 5.76 11.19 2.20
CA ASN A 68 7.01 11.58 2.86
C ASN A 68 6.90 11.50 4.39
#